data_AF-A0A4Q4CG37-F1
#
_entry.id   AF-A0A4Q4CG37-F1
#
_cell.length_a   1.000
_cell.length_b   1.000
_cell.length_c   1.000
_cell.angle_alpha   90.00
_cell.angle_beta   90.00
_cell.angle_gamma   90.00
#
_symmetry.space_group_name_H-M   'P 1'
#
loop_
_entity.id
_entity.type
_entity.pdbx_description
1 polymer ?
#
loop_
_entity_poly.entity_id
_entity_poly.type
_entity_poly.pdbx_seq_one_letter_code
_entity_poly.pdbx_strand_id
1 'polypeptide(L)' 'DTVVQPNPETGGWRLSFELMPGNEKLVELWARLRNDEGPLSETWLFRWTR' A
#
# COMPACT_ATOMS: atom_id res chain seq x y z
N ASP A 1 -8.33 6.83 3.20
CA ASP A 1 -8.92 5.54 2.77
C ASP A 1 -7.91 4.60 2.13
N THR A 2 -8.23 3.30 2.04
CA THR A 2 -7.42 2.27 1.37
C THR A 2 -8.28 1.54 0.34
N VAL A 3 -7.80 1.46 -0.90
CA VAL A 3 -8.52 0.89 -2.05
C VAL A 3 -7.63 -0.09 -2.79
N VAL A 4 -8.20 -1.22 -3.19
CA VAL A 4 -7.54 -2.22 -4.05
C VAL A 4 -8.41 -2.45 -5.28
N GLN A 5 -7.81 -2.39 -6.47
CA GLN A 5 -8.54 -2.52 -7.73
C GLN A 5 -7.67 -3.18 -8.82
N PRO A 6 -8.26 -3.87 -9.80
CA PRO A 6 -7.53 -4.37 -10.97
C PRO A 6 -6.88 -3.21 -11.74
N ASN A 7 -5.68 -3.44 -12.28
CA ASN A 7 -4.97 -2.51 -13.13
C ASN A 7 -4.89 -3.07 -14.57
N PRO A 8 -5.75 -2.61 -15.50
CA PRO A 8 -5.81 -3.15 -16.86
C PRO A 8 -4.51 -2.93 -17.64
N GLU A 9 -3.78 -1.83 -17.37
CA GLU A 9 -2.54 -1.49 -18.07
C GLU A 9 -1.41 -2.51 -17.82
N THR A 10 -1.40 -3.13 -16.64
CA THR A 10 -0.34 -4.09 -16.25
C THR A 10 -0.86 -5.50 -16.05
N GLY A 11 -2.18 -5.72 -16.18
CA GLY A 11 -2.84 -6.99 -15.87
C GLY A 11 -2.77 -7.43 -14.40
N GLY A 12 -2.35 -6.53 -13.50
CA GLY A 12 -2.13 -6.82 -12.08
C GLY A 12 -3.16 -6.14 -11.17
N TRP A 13 -2.82 -6.02 -9.89
CA TRP A 13 -3.60 -5.27 -8.90
C TRP A 13 -2.92 -3.96 -8.54
N ARG A 14 -3.71 -2.93 -8.25
CA ARG A 14 -3.25 -1.63 -7.73
C ARG A 14 -3.81 -1.44 -6.32
N LEU A 15 -2.91 -1.17 -5.39
CA LEU A 15 -3.22 -0.67 -4.05
C LEU A 15 -3.06 0.85 -4.05
N SER A 16 -4.02 1.55 -3.48
CA SER A 16 -3.96 2.98 -3.20
C SER A 16 -4.36 3.23 -1.77
N PHE A 17 -3.68 4.16 -1.11
CA PHE A 17 -4.01 4.58 0.25
C PHE A 17 -3.75 6.08 0.40
N GLU A 18 -4.42 6.69 1.37
CA GLU A 18 -4.21 8.08 1.75
C GLU A 18 -3.62 8.14 3.16
N LEU A 19 -2.51 8.88 3.31
CA LEU A 19 -1.87 9.14 4.59
C LEU A 19 -2.05 10.62 4.94
N MET A 20 -2.59 10.89 6.13
CA MET A 20 -2.57 12.21 6.76
C MET A 20 -1.53 12.19 7.90
N PRO A 21 -0.26 12.59 7.66
CA PRO A 21 0.80 12.44 8.65
C PRO A 21 0.73 13.47 9.80
N GLY A 22 -0.12 14.51 9.68
CA GLY A 22 -0.24 15.56 10.69
C GLY A 22 1.11 16.26 10.93
N ASN A 23 1.55 16.27 12.19
CA ASN A 23 2.83 16.85 12.61
C ASN A 23 3.96 15.81 12.73
N GLU A 24 3.73 14.56 12.31
CA GLU A 24 4.74 13.52 12.43
C GLU A 24 5.93 13.77 11.52
N LYS A 25 7.14 13.62 12.09
CA LYS A 25 8.39 13.82 11.36
C LYS A 25 8.80 12.60 10.54
N LEU A 26 8.32 11.42 10.95
CA LEU A 26 8.58 10.15 10.31
C LEU A 26 7.34 9.26 10.45
N VAL A 27 6.83 8.79 9.32
CA VAL A 27 5.82 7.73 9.27
C VAL A 27 6.38 6.57 8.47
N GLU A 28 6.25 5.36 9.00
CA GLU A 28 6.61 4.14 8.30
C GLU A 28 5.36 3.38 7.89
N LEU A 29 5.25 3.08 6.60
CA LEU A 29 4.11 2.45 5.97
C LEU A 29 4.50 1.06 5.50
N TRP A 30 3.70 0.08 5.91
CA TRP A 30 3.87 -1.32 5.57
C TRP A 30 2.61 -1.76 4.84
N ALA A 31 2.76 -2.33 3.65
CA ALA A 31 1.65 -2.82 2.86
C ALA A 31 1.96 -4.20 2.28
N ARG A 32 0.94 -5.06 2.27
CA ARG A 32 1.00 -6.37 1.62
C ARG A 32 -0.36 -6.73 1.07
N LEU A 33 -0.41 -7.09 -0.21
CA LEU A 33 -1.63 -7.57 -0.84
C LEU A 33 -1.82 -9.05 -0.50
N ARG A 34 -3.06 -9.44 -0.16
CA ARG A 34 -3.42 -10.83 0.18
C ARG A 34 -4.83 -11.17 -0.30
N ASN A 35 -5.08 -12.46 -0.50
CA ASN A 35 -6.41 -13.05 -0.65
C ASN A 35 -6.59 -14.17 0.40
N ASP A 36 -7.65 -14.96 0.27
CA ASP A 36 -7.95 -16.06 1.21
C ASP A 36 -6.90 -17.19 1.19
N GLU A 37 -6.13 -17.31 0.10
CA GLU A 37 -5.07 -18.32 -0.05
C GLU A 37 -3.72 -17.85 0.50
N GLY A 38 -3.53 -16.54 0.70
CA GLY A 38 -2.33 -15.98 1.31
C GLY A 38 -1.82 -14.70 0.64
N PRO A 39 -0.52 -14.39 0.80
CA PRO A 39 0.07 -13.16 0.27
C PRO A 39 0.23 -13.22 -1.24
N LEU A 40 -0.25 -12.19 -1.93
CA LEU A 40 -0.11 -11.99 -3.37
C LEU A 40 1.10 -11.11 -3.73
N SER A 41 1.69 -10.44 -2.74
CA SER A 41 2.86 -9.59 -2.91
C SER A 41 3.92 -9.84 -1.84
N GLU A 42 5.11 -9.33 -2.10
CA GLU A 42 6.06 -8.99 -1.04
C GLU A 42 5.51 -7.89 -0.11
N THR A 43 6.19 -7.64 1.00
CA THR A 43 5.87 -6.51 1.87
C THR A 43 6.52 -5.25 1.29
N TRP A 44 5.71 -4.27 0.93
CA TRP A 44 6.19 -2.94 0.58
C TRP A 44 6.42 -2.12 1.86
N LEU A 45 7.63 -1.57 1.98
CA LEU A 45 8.02 -0.68 3.06
C LEU A 45 8.29 0.70 2.48
N PHE A 46 7.62 1.72 3.00
CA PHE A 46 7.83 3.10 2.60
C PHE A 46 7.99 3.99 3.83
N ARG A 47 9.04 4.81 3.84
CA ARG A 47 9.25 5.82 4.88
C ARG A 47 8.86 7.18 4.35
N TRP A 48 7.83 7.76 4.94
CA TRP A 48 7.45 9.14 4.71
C TRP A 48 8.19 10.03 5.73
N THR A 49 9.09 10.85 5.22
CA THR A 49 9.80 11.87 6.00
C THR A 49 9.44 13.25 5.48
N ARG A 50 9.30 14.22 6.38
CA ARG A 50 9.15 15.63 6.01
C ARG A 50 10.51 16.28 5.72
#